data_AF-A0A811T5X0-F1
#
_entry.id   AF-A0A811T5X0-F1
#
_cell.length_a   1.000
_cell.length_b   1.000
_cell.length_c   1.000
_cell.angle_alpha   90.00
_cell.angle_beta   90.00
_cell.angle_gamma   90.00
#
_symmetry.space_group_name_H-M   'P 1'
#
loop_
_entity.id
_entity.type
_entity.pdbx_description
1 polymer ?
#
loop_
_entity_poly.entity_id
_entity_poly.type
_entity_poly.pdbx_seq_one_letter_code
_entity_poly.pdbx_strand_id
1 'polypeptide(L)'
;MAKRKKAMRKPTPEELEKINHRKDIRSVFRNSGFTKVLSVSDKEFTFKGRTGDIDDVFVYENIIVLAEYTCASTRKLSGHILLKKILFDLIINNKNEFIEFFEKTFETFKKTRDKNYAPSQCELIILYCSKNKLENQHKGHLPHVKFFDYPILQYFLSISKIIKKSSRFELFNFLGLNYNNIGENVLKPSKGASVEYEGHILPEEHSSFDKDYNVVSFYMDAESLIGRAYVLRKEGWKKADGLYQRMIVNTKITKMRKYLDEQNRVFVNNIIVTLPNEKTKLLDVEANTFNKTHPVTIQIEEGFNLIGLVDGQHRVYAYHEGDDIYEEKISRLRKRQNLLVTGIIYPEGLEDHKRLEFEAKLFLEINANQTGAKSDLKQAIQLLLEPFSTIAVAKSVISMLNNNGPLEAYLAEYFFDKGKVPTTSIVSYGLTPIVKRSGEDSLFKLWKNPNKGDLIIEKDHQLLLEYREFCTEEINKLLIAYKKNIPNNLWTTNKKISKFLTVTSINGLINCLRLLIKNDKTGESDYYQDKLKGISEFRFEDYKSSQYRALGERLYDKFFTIK
;
A
#
# COMPACT_ATOMS: atom_id res chain seq x y z
N MET A 1 -55.83 -19.10 4.51
CA MET A 1 -54.73 -19.11 5.50
C MET A 1 -53.48 -18.50 4.88
N ALA A 2 -53.07 -17.31 5.33
CA ALA A 2 -51.85 -16.66 4.84
C ALA A 2 -50.61 -17.34 5.46
N LYS A 3 -49.69 -17.86 4.63
CA LYS A 3 -48.40 -18.41 5.08
C LYS A 3 -47.61 -17.31 5.82
N ARG A 4 -47.50 -17.44 7.15
CA ARG A 4 -46.58 -16.66 7.97
C ARG A 4 -45.16 -16.79 7.38
N LYS A 5 -44.63 -15.71 6.79
CA LYS A 5 -43.22 -15.63 6.39
C LYS A 5 -42.36 -15.89 7.64
N LYS A 6 -41.59 -16.98 7.64
CA LYS A 6 -40.56 -17.23 8.66
C LYS A 6 -39.65 -16.00 8.73
N ALA A 7 -39.49 -15.43 9.92
CA ALA A 7 -38.55 -14.33 10.14
C ALA A 7 -37.13 -14.83 9.76
N MET A 8 -36.47 -14.15 8.82
CA MET A 8 -35.10 -14.49 8.43
C MET A 8 -34.18 -14.33 9.63
N ARG A 9 -33.39 -15.38 9.93
CA ARG A 9 -32.35 -15.34 10.97
C ARG A 9 -31.37 -14.22 10.64
N LYS A 10 -31.09 -13.34 11.61
CA LYS A 10 -30.03 -12.34 11.46
C LYS A 10 -28.68 -13.08 11.35
N PRO A 11 -27.80 -12.68 10.41
CA PRO A 11 -26.48 -13.31 10.27
C PRO A 11 -25.67 -13.20 11.55
N THR A 12 -24.86 -14.23 11.86
CA THR A 12 -23.85 -14.13 12.92
C THR A 12 -22.75 -13.13 12.52
N PRO A 13 -21.94 -12.62 13.47
CA PRO A 13 -20.81 -11.75 13.14
C PRO A 13 -19.83 -12.36 12.13
N GLU A 14 -19.55 -13.67 12.26
CA GLU A 14 -18.68 -14.40 11.32
C GLU A 14 -19.30 -14.54 9.92
N GLU A 15 -20.61 -14.80 9.84
CA GLU A 15 -21.34 -14.84 8.57
C GLU A 15 -21.32 -13.47 7.89
N LEU A 16 -21.55 -12.40 8.66
CA LEU A 16 -21.50 -11.04 8.16
C LEU A 16 -20.10 -10.66 7.67
N GLU A 17 -19.05 -11.10 8.37
CA GLU A 17 -17.67 -10.89 7.96
C GLU A 17 -17.37 -11.58 6.62
N LYS A 18 -17.75 -12.85 6.46
CA LYS A 18 -17.61 -13.57 5.18
C LYS A 18 -18.37 -12.86 4.06
N ILE A 19 -19.61 -12.44 4.29
CA ILE A 19 -20.42 -11.71 3.32
C ILE A 19 -19.74 -10.42 2.88
N ASN A 20 -19.22 -9.63 3.84
CA ASN A 20 -18.54 -8.37 3.55
C ASN A 20 -17.23 -8.59 2.79
N HIS A 21 -16.43 -9.58 3.17
CA HIS A 21 -15.17 -9.91 2.48
C HIS A 21 -15.44 -10.31 1.02
N ARG A 22 -16.40 -11.21 0.78
CA ARG A 22 -16.83 -11.59 -0.59
C ARG A 22 -17.34 -10.38 -1.37
N LYS A 23 -18.12 -9.50 -0.74
CA LYS A 23 -18.67 -8.29 -1.37
C LYS A 23 -17.58 -7.30 -1.78
N ASP A 24 -16.57 -7.11 -0.93
CA ASP A 24 -15.47 -6.20 -1.21
C ASP A 24 -14.64 -6.69 -2.41
N ILE A 25 -14.32 -7.99 -2.46
CA ILE A 25 -13.57 -8.58 -3.59
C ILE A 25 -14.37 -8.45 -4.89
N ARG A 26 -15.65 -8.85 -4.88
CA ARG A 26 -16.55 -8.69 -6.02
C ARG A 26 -16.65 -7.23 -6.48
N SER A 27 -16.60 -6.28 -5.55
CA SER A 27 -16.64 -4.85 -5.87
C SER A 27 -15.38 -4.39 -6.59
N VAL A 28 -14.20 -4.87 -6.19
CA VAL A 28 -12.94 -4.57 -6.90
C VAL A 28 -13.02 -5.00 -8.35
N PHE A 29 -13.34 -6.27 -8.60
CA PHE A 29 -13.39 -6.82 -9.96
C PHE A 29 -14.44 -6.14 -10.82
N ARG A 30 -15.66 -5.97 -10.30
CA ARG A 30 -16.74 -5.26 -11.02
C ARG A 30 -16.34 -3.83 -11.36
N ASN A 31 -15.82 -3.08 -10.40
CA ASN A 31 -15.44 -1.68 -10.62
C ASN A 31 -14.27 -1.56 -11.60
N SER A 32 -13.40 -2.57 -11.67
CA SER A 32 -12.30 -2.66 -12.64
C SER A 32 -12.74 -3.16 -14.03
N GLY A 33 -14.03 -3.44 -14.24
CA GLY A 33 -14.59 -3.84 -15.53
C GLY A 33 -14.70 -5.35 -15.75
N PHE A 34 -14.35 -6.20 -14.79
CA PHE A 34 -14.52 -7.64 -14.91
C PHE A 34 -15.99 -8.04 -14.73
N THR A 35 -16.40 -9.05 -15.48
CA THR A 35 -17.71 -9.70 -15.35
C THR A 35 -17.59 -10.93 -14.47
N LYS A 36 -18.45 -11.02 -13.45
CA LYS A 36 -18.54 -12.22 -12.62
C LYS A 36 -19.37 -13.29 -13.34
N VAL A 37 -18.84 -14.49 -13.43
CA VAL A 37 -19.57 -15.64 -13.99
C VAL A 37 -20.63 -16.09 -12.99
N LEU A 38 -21.90 -15.99 -13.39
CA LEU A 38 -23.02 -16.37 -12.52
C LEU A 38 -23.13 -17.89 -12.41
N SER A 39 -23.67 -18.37 -11.29
CA SER A 39 -24.02 -19.78 -11.08
C SER A 39 -22.86 -20.78 -11.15
N VAL A 40 -21.62 -20.30 -11.04
CA VAL A 40 -20.40 -21.13 -10.87
C VAL A 40 -19.95 -21.16 -9.40
N SER A 41 -20.22 -20.08 -8.67
CA SER A 41 -19.82 -19.91 -7.27
C SER A 41 -20.20 -21.11 -6.40
N ASP A 42 -19.24 -21.61 -5.63
CA ASP A 42 -19.40 -22.67 -4.64
C ASP A 42 -19.95 -24.01 -5.24
N LYS A 43 -19.81 -24.23 -6.56
CA LYS A 43 -20.22 -25.50 -7.21
C LYS A 43 -19.06 -26.46 -7.32
N GLU A 44 -19.27 -27.69 -6.83
CA GLU A 44 -18.32 -28.78 -6.97
C GLU A 44 -18.18 -29.21 -8.44
N PHE A 45 -16.94 -29.52 -8.83
CA PHE A 45 -16.60 -30.15 -10.09
C PHE A 45 -15.44 -31.12 -9.87
N THR A 46 -15.31 -32.09 -10.79
CA THR A 46 -14.19 -33.02 -10.80
C THR A 46 -13.37 -32.80 -12.06
N PHE A 47 -12.12 -32.37 -11.90
CA PHE A 47 -11.18 -32.16 -13.01
C PHE A 47 -9.98 -33.09 -12.83
N LYS A 48 -9.67 -33.88 -13.86
CA LYS A 48 -8.58 -34.89 -13.85
C LYS A 48 -8.54 -35.74 -12.56
N GLY A 49 -9.72 -36.22 -12.12
CA GLY A 49 -9.85 -37.07 -10.94
C GLY A 49 -9.77 -36.35 -9.59
N ARG A 50 -9.59 -35.02 -9.57
CA ARG A 50 -9.61 -34.20 -8.35
C ARG A 50 -10.92 -33.42 -8.24
N THR A 51 -11.68 -33.67 -7.19
CA THR A 51 -12.88 -32.90 -6.84
C THR A 51 -12.49 -31.63 -6.10
N GLY A 52 -13.16 -30.52 -6.42
CA GLY A 52 -13.11 -29.30 -5.64
C GLY A 52 -14.09 -28.26 -6.16
N ASP A 53 -13.96 -27.04 -5.66
CA ASP A 53 -14.85 -25.92 -5.93
C ASP A 53 -14.05 -24.60 -6.00
N ILE A 54 -14.69 -23.58 -6.59
CA ILE A 54 -14.17 -22.21 -6.70
C ILE A 54 -15.26 -21.24 -6.26
N ASP A 55 -14.94 -20.30 -5.36
CA ASP A 55 -15.91 -19.37 -4.80
C ASP A 55 -16.50 -18.38 -5.83
N ASP A 56 -15.67 -17.81 -6.70
CA ASP A 56 -16.12 -16.99 -7.83
C ASP A 56 -15.14 -17.07 -9.01
N VAL A 57 -15.67 -16.85 -10.21
CA VAL A 57 -14.87 -16.68 -11.43
C VAL A 57 -15.17 -15.31 -12.03
N PHE A 58 -14.11 -14.58 -12.39
CA PHE A 58 -14.19 -13.28 -13.05
C PHE A 58 -13.54 -13.33 -14.43
N VAL A 59 -14.16 -12.68 -15.41
CA VAL A 59 -13.69 -12.65 -16.80
C VAL A 59 -13.61 -11.20 -17.27
N TYR A 60 -12.51 -10.87 -17.95
CA TYR A 60 -12.33 -9.64 -18.71
C TYR A 60 -11.59 -9.99 -19.99
N GLU A 61 -12.23 -9.83 -21.15
CA GLU A 61 -11.67 -10.24 -22.45
C GLU A 61 -11.15 -11.70 -22.39
N ASN A 62 -9.84 -11.89 -22.57
CA ASN A 62 -9.15 -13.18 -22.49
C ASN A 62 -8.60 -13.53 -21.10
N ILE A 63 -8.81 -12.69 -20.08
CA ILE A 63 -8.35 -12.90 -18.70
C ILE A 63 -9.44 -13.64 -17.90
N ILE A 64 -9.06 -14.73 -17.24
CA ILE A 64 -9.92 -15.54 -16.37
C ILE A 64 -9.29 -15.61 -14.98
N VAL A 65 -9.98 -15.11 -13.96
CA VAL A 65 -9.55 -15.16 -12.56
C VAL A 65 -10.42 -16.12 -11.78
N LEU A 66 -9.81 -17.17 -11.23
CA LEU A 66 -10.41 -18.11 -10.30
C LEU A 66 -10.13 -17.63 -8.88
N ALA A 67 -11.16 -17.13 -8.19
CA ALA A 67 -11.01 -16.53 -6.88
C ALA A 67 -11.48 -17.48 -5.77
N GLU A 68 -10.62 -17.65 -4.78
CA GLU A 68 -10.84 -18.45 -3.58
C GLU A 68 -10.78 -17.54 -2.35
N TYR A 69 -11.78 -17.59 -1.50
CA TYR A 69 -11.98 -16.70 -0.37
C TYR A 69 -11.83 -17.44 0.95
N THR A 70 -11.22 -16.79 1.94
CA THR A 70 -11.23 -17.33 3.28
C THR A 70 -11.23 -16.27 4.37
N CYS A 71 -11.98 -16.55 5.43
CA CYS A 71 -11.90 -15.83 6.70
C CYS A 71 -11.33 -16.72 7.83
N ALA A 72 -10.70 -17.85 7.48
CA ALA A 72 -10.07 -18.72 8.47
C ALA A 72 -9.01 -17.95 9.27
N SER A 73 -8.85 -18.31 10.55
CA SER A 73 -7.80 -17.73 11.39
C SER A 73 -6.41 -18.11 10.87
N THR A 74 -5.39 -17.31 11.20
CA THR A 74 -4.00 -17.51 10.77
C THR A 74 -3.50 -18.93 11.00
N ARG A 75 -3.87 -19.55 12.12
CA ARG A 75 -3.48 -20.93 12.46
C ARG A 75 -4.07 -22.01 11.52
N LYS A 76 -5.22 -21.75 10.90
CA LYS A 76 -5.93 -22.70 10.03
C LYS A 76 -5.72 -22.43 8.54
N LEU A 77 -5.14 -21.28 8.21
CA LEU A 77 -4.94 -20.80 6.85
C LEU A 77 -4.01 -21.71 6.03
N SER A 78 -2.93 -22.22 6.63
CA SER A 78 -1.99 -23.14 5.97
C SER A 78 -2.66 -24.45 5.53
N GLY A 79 -3.43 -25.08 6.41
CA GLY A 79 -4.20 -26.29 6.09
C GLY A 79 -5.21 -26.06 4.97
N HIS A 80 -5.92 -24.94 5.00
CA HIS A 80 -6.92 -24.59 3.98
C HIS A 80 -6.31 -24.51 2.57
N ILE A 81 -5.20 -23.78 2.43
CA ILE A 81 -4.61 -23.55 1.11
C ILE A 81 -3.85 -24.76 0.58
N LEU A 82 -3.18 -25.52 1.45
CA LEU A 82 -2.46 -26.74 1.06
C LEU A 82 -3.40 -27.82 0.51
N LEU A 83 -4.63 -27.93 1.02
CA LEU A 83 -5.64 -28.87 0.49
C LEU A 83 -6.05 -28.55 -0.96
N LYS A 84 -6.07 -27.25 -1.31
CA LYS A 84 -6.41 -26.78 -2.66
C LYS A 84 -5.22 -26.76 -3.62
N LYS A 85 -3.98 -26.80 -3.11
CA LYS A 85 -2.74 -26.81 -3.91
C LYS A 85 -2.79 -27.79 -5.08
N ILE A 86 -3.12 -29.06 -4.81
CA ILE A 86 -3.11 -30.11 -5.84
C ILE A 86 -4.06 -29.77 -6.99
N LEU A 87 -5.25 -29.25 -6.68
CA LEU A 87 -6.21 -28.85 -7.71
C LEU A 87 -5.69 -27.63 -8.50
N PHE A 88 -5.13 -26.65 -7.81
CA PHE A 88 -4.57 -25.45 -8.43
C PHE A 88 -3.41 -25.77 -9.39
N ASP A 89 -2.49 -26.65 -8.98
CA ASP A 89 -1.39 -27.09 -9.83
C ASP A 89 -1.92 -27.85 -11.06
N LEU A 90 -2.91 -28.73 -10.88
CA LEU A 90 -3.55 -29.44 -12.00
C LEU A 90 -4.21 -28.47 -12.99
N ILE A 91 -4.89 -27.44 -12.51
CA ILE A 91 -5.54 -26.43 -13.35
C ILE A 91 -4.48 -25.66 -14.16
N ILE A 92 -3.43 -25.15 -13.50
CA ILE A 92 -2.40 -24.33 -14.16
C ILE A 92 -1.61 -25.15 -15.18
N ASN A 93 -1.19 -26.36 -14.81
CA ASN A 93 -0.43 -27.24 -15.70
C ASN A 93 -1.24 -27.73 -16.91
N ASN A 94 -2.57 -27.62 -16.86
CA ASN A 94 -3.48 -28.07 -17.92
C ASN A 94 -4.45 -26.95 -18.32
N LYS A 95 -3.97 -25.70 -18.37
CA LYS A 95 -4.77 -24.48 -18.58
C LYS A 95 -5.82 -24.61 -19.69
N ASN A 96 -5.41 -25.01 -20.90
CA ASN A 96 -6.29 -25.04 -22.07
C ASN A 96 -7.39 -26.09 -21.90
N GLU A 97 -7.02 -27.30 -21.48
CA GLU A 97 -7.96 -28.38 -21.21
C GLU A 97 -8.93 -28.01 -20.09
N PHE A 98 -8.46 -27.31 -19.05
CA PHE A 98 -9.31 -26.83 -17.97
C PHE A 98 -10.36 -25.84 -18.49
N ILE A 99 -9.96 -24.87 -19.32
CA ILE A 99 -10.90 -23.89 -19.89
C ILE A 99 -11.98 -24.61 -20.73
N GLU A 100 -11.59 -25.55 -21.59
CA GLU A 100 -12.52 -26.32 -22.41
C GLU A 100 -13.46 -27.19 -21.56
N PHE A 101 -12.92 -27.85 -20.54
CA PHE A 101 -13.72 -28.58 -19.55
C PHE A 101 -14.73 -27.65 -18.88
N PHE A 102 -14.28 -26.49 -18.40
CA PHE A 102 -15.11 -25.56 -17.64
C PHE A 102 -16.25 -24.98 -18.50
N GLU A 103 -16.03 -24.77 -19.80
CA GLU A 103 -17.09 -24.42 -20.74
C GLU A 103 -18.16 -25.50 -20.90
N LYS A 104 -17.75 -26.76 -20.96
CA LYS A 104 -18.67 -27.90 -21.08
C LYS A 104 -19.46 -28.10 -19.79
N THR A 105 -18.83 -27.87 -18.64
CA THR A 105 -19.44 -28.03 -17.31
C THR A 105 -20.39 -26.89 -16.96
N PHE A 106 -20.03 -25.65 -17.29
CA PHE A 106 -20.77 -24.45 -16.87
C PHE A 106 -21.20 -23.59 -18.07
N GLU A 107 -22.47 -23.72 -18.46
CA GLU A 107 -23.05 -22.95 -19.57
C GLU A 107 -22.95 -21.42 -19.35
N THR A 108 -23.02 -20.95 -18.10
CA THR A 108 -22.83 -19.52 -17.79
C THR A 108 -21.40 -19.06 -18.02
N PHE A 109 -20.40 -19.91 -17.75
CA PHE A 109 -19.01 -19.62 -18.10
C PHE A 109 -18.83 -19.56 -19.61
N LYS A 110 -19.38 -20.56 -20.33
CA LYS A 110 -19.35 -20.60 -21.79
C LYS A 110 -19.93 -19.34 -22.43
N LYS A 111 -21.02 -18.79 -21.88
CA LYS A 111 -21.66 -17.54 -22.33
C LYS A 111 -20.89 -16.27 -21.94
N THR A 112 -20.21 -16.28 -20.79
CA THR A 112 -19.51 -15.09 -20.28
C THR A 112 -18.12 -14.94 -20.92
N ARG A 113 -17.46 -16.05 -21.26
CA ARG A 113 -16.15 -16.02 -21.91
C ARG A 113 -16.27 -15.52 -23.34
N ASP A 114 -15.44 -14.55 -23.69
CA ASP A 114 -15.35 -14.06 -25.07
C ASP A 114 -14.75 -15.13 -25.99
N LYS A 115 -15.52 -15.49 -27.03
CA LYS A 115 -15.18 -16.53 -28.01
C LYS A 115 -14.22 -16.06 -29.09
N ASN A 116 -13.91 -14.76 -29.15
CA ASN A 116 -12.87 -14.22 -30.03
C ASN A 116 -11.47 -14.74 -29.68
N TYR A 117 -11.29 -15.26 -28.46
CA TYR A 117 -10.03 -15.81 -27.98
C TYR A 117 -10.10 -17.34 -27.94
N ALA A 118 -9.06 -18.02 -28.43
CA ALA A 118 -8.86 -19.44 -28.18
C ALA A 118 -8.43 -19.69 -26.72
N PRO A 119 -8.67 -20.88 -26.15
CA PRO A 119 -8.20 -21.21 -24.79
C PRO A 119 -6.70 -20.97 -24.57
N SER A 120 -5.87 -21.20 -25.60
CA SER A 120 -4.43 -20.94 -25.57
C SER A 120 -4.07 -19.46 -25.40
N GLN A 121 -4.92 -18.57 -25.91
CA GLN A 121 -4.78 -17.11 -25.82
C GLN A 121 -5.33 -16.55 -24.51
N CYS A 122 -5.97 -17.36 -23.66
CA CYS A 122 -6.48 -16.90 -22.37
C CYS A 122 -5.38 -16.89 -21.29
N GLU A 123 -5.42 -15.89 -20.42
CA GLU A 123 -4.62 -15.80 -19.21
C GLU A 123 -5.44 -16.33 -18.02
N LEU A 124 -4.98 -17.38 -17.35
CA LEU A 124 -5.69 -18.01 -16.23
C LEU A 124 -4.94 -17.75 -14.92
N ILE A 125 -5.61 -17.06 -13.99
CA ILE A 125 -5.02 -16.64 -12.71
C ILE A 125 -5.78 -17.27 -11.55
N ILE A 126 -5.06 -17.85 -10.61
CA ILE A 126 -5.61 -18.30 -9.33
C ILE A 126 -5.34 -17.21 -8.28
N LEU A 127 -6.40 -16.72 -7.68
CA LEU A 127 -6.37 -15.65 -6.69
C LEU A 127 -6.87 -16.16 -5.34
N TYR A 128 -6.02 -16.08 -4.33
CA TYR A 128 -6.36 -16.45 -2.96
C TYR A 128 -6.57 -15.21 -2.09
N CYS A 129 -7.80 -14.97 -1.66
CA CYS A 129 -8.22 -13.78 -0.95
C CYS A 129 -8.44 -14.08 0.54
N SER A 130 -7.39 -13.97 1.35
CA SER A 130 -7.50 -14.17 2.80
C SER A 130 -7.82 -12.88 3.54
N LYS A 131 -8.74 -12.98 4.49
CA LYS A 131 -9.03 -11.89 5.42
C LYS A 131 -7.91 -11.68 6.45
N ASN A 132 -7.26 -12.77 6.86
CA ASN A 132 -6.16 -12.77 7.81
C ASN A 132 -4.82 -12.94 7.09
N LYS A 133 -3.74 -12.43 7.70
CA LYS A 133 -2.38 -12.48 7.14
C LYS A 133 -1.91 -13.93 7.06
N LEU A 134 -1.47 -14.36 5.87
CA LEU A 134 -0.80 -15.64 5.67
C LEU A 134 0.71 -15.43 5.78
N GLU A 135 1.39 -16.30 6.53
CA GLU A 135 2.84 -16.26 6.69
C GLU A 135 3.57 -16.49 5.35
N ASN A 136 4.68 -15.78 5.14
CA ASN A 136 5.41 -15.79 3.87
C ASN A 136 5.93 -17.18 3.48
N GLN A 137 6.32 -18.00 4.46
CA GLN A 137 6.77 -19.38 4.23
C GLN A 137 5.72 -20.22 3.48
N HIS A 138 4.44 -20.07 3.82
CA HIS A 138 3.36 -20.80 3.16
C HIS A 138 3.08 -20.30 1.74
N LYS A 139 3.29 -19.00 1.49
CA LYS A 139 3.16 -18.42 0.15
C LYS A 139 4.21 -18.97 -0.82
N GLY A 140 5.42 -19.23 -0.33
CA GLY A 140 6.52 -19.78 -1.13
C GLY A 140 6.22 -21.15 -1.77
N HIS A 141 5.35 -21.96 -1.16
CA HIS A 141 4.97 -23.26 -1.70
C HIS A 141 3.94 -23.19 -2.84
N LEU A 142 3.43 -22.00 -3.16
CA LEU A 142 2.35 -21.77 -4.13
C LEU A 142 2.71 -20.65 -5.11
N PRO A 143 3.75 -20.85 -5.95
CA PRO A 143 4.30 -19.80 -6.81
C PRO A 143 3.31 -19.26 -7.85
N HIS A 144 2.32 -20.07 -8.24
CA HIS A 144 1.32 -19.71 -9.24
C HIS A 144 0.06 -19.05 -8.66
N VAL A 145 -0.05 -18.94 -7.33
CA VAL A 145 -1.19 -18.32 -6.65
C VAL A 145 -0.87 -16.86 -6.35
N LYS A 146 -1.76 -15.96 -6.75
CA LYS A 146 -1.70 -14.54 -6.35
C LYS A 146 -2.43 -14.35 -5.03
N PHE A 147 -1.76 -13.72 -4.07
CA PHE A 147 -2.28 -13.52 -2.71
C PHE A 147 -2.91 -12.14 -2.57
N PHE A 148 -4.22 -12.11 -2.35
CA PHE A 148 -5.04 -10.92 -2.20
C PHE A 148 -5.49 -10.74 -0.74
N ASP A 149 -4.49 -10.66 0.14
CA ASP A 149 -4.69 -10.46 1.57
C ASP A 149 -5.44 -9.15 1.85
N TYR A 150 -6.04 -9.04 3.04
CA TYR A 150 -6.91 -7.94 3.39
C TYR A 150 -6.34 -6.52 3.14
N PRO A 151 -5.08 -6.18 3.44
CA PRO A 151 -4.53 -4.87 3.10
C PRO A 151 -4.52 -4.57 1.60
N ILE A 152 -4.16 -5.57 0.78
CA ILE A 152 -4.14 -5.45 -0.68
C ILE A 152 -5.57 -5.30 -1.21
N LEU A 153 -6.51 -6.09 -0.69
CA LEU A 153 -7.94 -5.95 -1.02
C LEU A 153 -8.44 -4.53 -0.70
N GLN A 154 -8.17 -3.99 0.49
CA GLN A 154 -8.62 -2.65 0.87
C GLN A 154 -7.99 -1.56 0.01
N TYR A 155 -6.71 -1.71 -0.37
CA TYR A 155 -6.06 -0.82 -1.32
C TYR A 155 -6.80 -0.78 -2.66
N PHE A 156 -6.99 -1.95 -3.29
CA PHE A 156 -7.66 -2.05 -4.59
C PHE A 156 -9.14 -1.62 -4.51
N LEU A 157 -9.81 -1.90 -3.41
CA LEU A 157 -11.17 -1.44 -3.15
C LEU A 157 -11.24 0.08 -3.08
N SER A 158 -10.25 0.72 -2.45
CA SER A 158 -10.21 2.17 -2.33
C SER A 158 -9.97 2.84 -3.69
N ILE A 159 -9.04 2.35 -4.50
CA ILE A 159 -8.77 2.95 -5.81
C ILE A 159 -9.89 2.66 -6.80
N SER A 160 -10.37 1.43 -6.90
CA SER A 160 -11.38 1.03 -7.89
C SER A 160 -12.73 1.70 -7.63
N LYS A 161 -13.06 2.05 -6.38
CA LYS A 161 -14.24 2.87 -6.08
C LYS A 161 -14.15 4.30 -6.62
N ILE A 162 -12.94 4.85 -6.75
CA ILE A 162 -12.73 6.26 -7.13
C ILE A 162 -12.47 6.40 -8.62
N ILE A 163 -11.58 5.57 -9.18
CA ILE A 163 -11.15 5.66 -10.59
C ILE A 163 -11.74 4.55 -11.48
N LYS A 164 -12.64 3.74 -10.92
CA LYS A 164 -13.51 2.82 -11.65
C LYS A 164 -12.71 1.93 -12.62
N LYS A 165 -13.12 1.83 -13.89
CA LYS A 165 -12.57 0.85 -14.83
C LYS A 165 -11.09 1.09 -15.08
N SER A 166 -10.61 2.33 -14.98
CA SER A 166 -9.18 2.63 -15.16
C SER A 166 -8.29 2.05 -14.05
N SER A 167 -8.85 1.59 -12.93
CA SER A 167 -8.06 0.83 -11.93
C SER A 167 -7.57 -0.53 -12.45
N ARG A 168 -8.13 -1.03 -13.56
CA ARG A 168 -7.74 -2.32 -14.15
C ARG A 168 -6.27 -2.40 -14.52
N PHE A 169 -5.67 -1.31 -14.99
CA PHE A 169 -4.27 -1.30 -15.41
C PHE A 169 -3.34 -1.60 -14.23
N GLU A 170 -3.63 -1.07 -13.05
CA GLU A 170 -2.88 -1.38 -11.83
C GLU A 170 -3.19 -2.80 -11.34
N LEU A 171 -4.44 -3.27 -11.49
CA LEU A 171 -4.83 -4.63 -11.14
C LEU A 171 -4.14 -5.67 -12.04
N PHE A 172 -3.99 -5.40 -13.33
CA PHE A 172 -3.29 -6.27 -14.27
C PHE A 172 -1.82 -6.50 -13.86
N ASN A 173 -1.15 -5.43 -13.42
CA ASN A 173 0.21 -5.52 -12.89
C ASN A 173 0.27 -6.36 -11.62
N PHE A 174 -0.66 -6.16 -10.68
CA PHE A 174 -0.75 -6.99 -9.48
C PHE A 174 -0.98 -8.48 -9.81
N LEU A 175 -1.84 -8.77 -10.79
CA LEU A 175 -2.10 -10.13 -11.26
C LEU A 175 -0.92 -10.73 -12.05
N GLY A 176 0.13 -9.93 -12.35
CA GLY A 176 1.32 -10.37 -13.06
C GLY A 176 1.09 -10.64 -14.55
N LEU A 177 0.15 -9.92 -15.16
CA LEU A 177 -0.17 -10.06 -16.58
C LEU A 177 0.86 -9.35 -17.44
N ASN A 178 0.91 -9.71 -18.73
CA ASN A 178 1.72 -9.03 -19.74
C ASN A 178 0.81 -8.27 -20.71
N TYR A 179 1.15 -7.02 -21.01
CA TYR A 179 0.39 -6.17 -21.94
C TYR A 179 0.13 -6.81 -23.32
N ASN A 180 1.11 -7.53 -23.86
CA ASN A 180 1.01 -8.18 -25.16
C ASN A 180 0.07 -9.40 -25.17
N ASN A 181 -0.32 -9.90 -23.99
CA ASN A 181 -1.15 -11.09 -23.85
C ASN A 181 -2.59 -10.77 -23.41
N ILE A 182 -3.05 -9.52 -23.53
CA ILE A 182 -4.37 -9.12 -23.06
C ILE A 182 -5.16 -8.46 -24.19
N GLY A 183 -6.44 -8.81 -24.29
CA GLY A 183 -7.39 -8.18 -25.20
C GLY A 183 -6.94 -8.26 -26.65
N GLU A 184 -7.21 -7.20 -27.40
CA GLU A 184 -6.81 -7.05 -28.80
C GLU A 184 -5.30 -7.24 -29.04
N ASN A 185 -4.45 -7.05 -28.03
CA ASN A 185 -3.00 -7.20 -28.20
C ASN A 185 -2.58 -8.66 -28.45
N VAL A 186 -3.34 -9.64 -27.95
CA VAL A 186 -3.06 -11.07 -28.20
C VAL A 186 -3.41 -11.49 -29.64
N LEU A 187 -4.24 -10.70 -30.32
CA LEU A 187 -4.69 -10.96 -31.69
C LEU A 187 -3.76 -10.30 -32.73
N LYS A 188 -2.94 -9.34 -32.31
CA LYS A 188 -2.00 -8.64 -33.19
C LYS A 188 -0.70 -9.45 -33.39
N PRO A 189 -0.16 -9.52 -34.62
CA PRO A 189 1.05 -10.27 -34.90
C PRO A 189 2.34 -9.60 -34.36
N SER A 190 2.34 -8.28 -34.19
CA SER A 190 3.50 -7.51 -33.72
C SER A 190 3.48 -7.31 -32.20
N LYS A 191 4.57 -7.70 -31.53
CA LYS A 191 4.83 -7.35 -30.12
C LYS A 191 5.56 -6.02 -30.02
N GLY A 192 5.24 -5.20 -29.01
CA GLY A 192 6.04 -4.01 -28.67
C GLY A 192 5.79 -2.79 -29.55
N ALA A 193 4.52 -2.44 -29.78
CA ALA A 193 4.19 -1.13 -30.35
C ALA A 193 4.78 -0.01 -29.49
N SER A 194 5.24 1.07 -30.11
CA SER A 194 5.68 2.29 -29.44
C SER A 194 4.92 3.47 -30.01
N VAL A 195 4.76 4.52 -29.20
CA VAL A 195 4.13 5.77 -29.59
C VAL A 195 5.16 6.88 -29.51
N GLU A 196 5.19 7.72 -30.54
CA GLU A 196 6.08 8.87 -30.65
C GLU A 196 5.36 10.15 -30.20
N TYR A 197 6.08 10.97 -29.44
CA TYR A 197 5.61 12.23 -28.92
C TYR A 197 6.60 13.34 -29.25
N GLU A 198 6.11 14.40 -29.87
CA GLU A 198 6.91 15.60 -30.10
C GLU A 198 7.12 16.38 -28.79
N GLY A 199 8.36 16.75 -28.52
CA GLY A 199 8.74 17.39 -27.28
C GLY A 199 10.02 18.20 -27.38
N HIS A 200 10.53 18.59 -26.21
CA HIS A 200 11.80 19.29 -26.08
C HIS A 200 12.62 18.64 -24.98
N ILE A 201 13.93 18.51 -25.20
CA ILE A 201 14.90 18.13 -24.17
C ILE A 201 15.49 19.37 -23.51
N LEU A 202 15.59 19.34 -22.18
CA LEU A 202 16.31 20.32 -21.38
C LEU A 202 17.74 19.80 -21.14
N PRO A 203 18.78 20.57 -21.50
CA PRO A 203 20.16 20.13 -21.31
C PRO A 203 20.55 19.91 -19.85
N GLU A 204 21.52 19.03 -19.64
CA GLU A 204 22.11 18.73 -18.33
C GLU A 204 22.53 20.00 -17.58
N GLU A 205 23.27 20.89 -18.25
CA GLU A 205 23.76 22.18 -17.71
C GLU A 205 22.63 23.10 -17.19
N HIS A 206 21.43 23.00 -17.76
CA HIS A 206 20.26 23.81 -17.37
C HIS A 206 19.32 23.09 -16.42
N SER A 207 19.41 21.76 -16.35
CA SER A 207 18.53 20.92 -15.54
C SER A 207 19.03 20.79 -14.10
N SER A 208 20.35 20.88 -13.88
CA SER A 208 21.02 20.61 -12.59
C SER A 208 20.71 19.24 -11.99
N PHE A 209 20.17 18.30 -12.78
CA PHE A 209 20.09 16.89 -12.40
C PHE A 209 21.46 16.24 -12.52
N ASP A 210 21.64 15.12 -11.81
CA ASP A 210 22.86 14.33 -11.91
C ASP A 210 23.12 13.89 -13.35
N LYS A 211 24.40 13.62 -13.64
CA LYS A 211 24.85 13.16 -14.96
C LYS A 211 24.02 11.99 -15.49
N ASP A 212 23.77 12.00 -16.79
CA ASP A 212 23.04 10.98 -17.55
C ASP A 212 21.50 10.94 -17.34
N TYR A 213 20.95 11.80 -16.48
CA TYR A 213 19.49 12.04 -16.45
C TYR A 213 19.08 12.98 -17.58
N ASN A 214 18.03 12.61 -18.31
CA ASN A 214 17.48 13.47 -19.36
C ASN A 214 16.10 14.00 -18.96
N VAL A 215 15.93 15.32 -19.03
CA VAL A 215 14.64 15.96 -18.74
C VAL A 215 13.98 16.37 -20.05
N VAL A 216 12.76 15.90 -20.26
CA VAL A 216 11.97 16.20 -21.46
C VAL A 216 10.63 16.82 -21.11
N SER A 217 10.11 17.67 -21.99
CA SER A 217 8.76 18.23 -21.91
C SER A 217 7.99 17.95 -23.19
N PHE A 218 6.83 17.32 -23.07
CA PHE A 218 6.02 16.88 -24.21
C PHE A 218 4.53 16.81 -23.84
N TYR A 219 3.70 16.67 -24.86
CA TYR A 219 2.25 16.53 -24.70
C TYR A 219 1.84 15.07 -24.85
N MET A 220 1.06 14.55 -23.90
CA MET A 220 0.52 13.20 -23.93
C MET A 220 -0.98 13.22 -23.64
N ASP A 221 -1.77 12.48 -24.41
CA ASP A 221 -3.20 12.38 -24.16
C ASP A 221 -3.48 11.62 -22.85
N ALA A 222 -4.61 11.95 -22.21
CA ALA A 222 -4.93 11.39 -20.90
C ALA A 222 -5.23 9.88 -20.95
N GLU A 223 -5.75 9.35 -22.07
CA GLU A 223 -6.00 7.91 -22.22
C GLU A 223 -4.70 7.13 -22.17
N SER A 224 -3.72 7.55 -22.98
CA SER A 224 -2.41 6.93 -23.04
C SER A 224 -1.68 6.98 -21.70
N LEU A 225 -1.75 8.13 -21.00
CA LEU A 225 -1.10 8.29 -19.71
C LEU A 225 -1.77 7.45 -18.61
N ILE A 226 -3.11 7.40 -18.55
CA ILE A 226 -3.85 6.57 -17.59
C ILE A 226 -3.50 5.08 -17.77
N GLY A 227 -3.43 4.62 -19.02
CA GLY A 227 -3.12 3.22 -19.35
C GLY A 227 -1.70 2.82 -18.95
N ARG A 228 -0.73 3.74 -19.08
CA ARG A 228 0.70 3.50 -18.86
C ARG A 228 1.17 3.84 -17.45
N ALA A 229 0.44 4.64 -16.68
CA ALA A 229 0.90 5.16 -15.40
C ALA A 229 0.91 4.11 -14.27
N TYR A 230 1.89 4.24 -13.36
CA TYR A 230 1.84 3.72 -12.00
C TYR A 230 2.00 4.85 -10.99
N VAL A 231 1.57 4.61 -9.74
CA VAL A 231 1.75 5.54 -8.62
C VAL A 231 2.26 4.78 -7.41
N LEU A 232 3.37 5.21 -6.82
CA LEU A 232 3.95 4.59 -5.63
C LEU A 232 3.31 5.14 -4.35
N ARG A 233 2.08 4.70 -4.09
CA ARG A 233 1.29 5.11 -2.92
C ARG A 233 1.81 4.42 -1.68
N LYS A 234 2.08 5.18 -0.61
CA LYS A 234 2.63 4.72 0.69
C LYS A 234 2.03 3.41 1.21
N GLU A 235 0.71 3.27 1.07
CA GLU A 235 -0.05 2.12 1.55
C GLU A 235 -0.53 1.25 0.39
N GLY A 236 0.27 1.22 -0.68
CA GLY A 236 0.05 0.46 -1.91
C GLY A 236 0.37 -1.02 -1.77
N TRP A 237 0.04 -1.79 -2.82
CA TRP A 237 0.27 -3.23 -2.85
C TRP A 237 1.71 -3.64 -3.21
N LYS A 238 2.47 -2.76 -3.87
CA LYS A 238 3.85 -3.04 -4.26
C LYS A 238 4.68 -3.22 -2.99
N LYS A 239 5.40 -4.33 -2.86
CA LYS A 239 6.28 -4.61 -1.71
C LYS A 239 7.64 -3.90 -1.84
N ALA A 240 7.63 -2.65 -2.28
CA ALA A 240 8.83 -1.85 -2.33
C ALA A 240 8.91 -1.04 -1.02
N ASP A 241 10.00 -1.20 -0.27
CA ASP A 241 10.34 -0.25 0.78
C ASP A 241 10.48 1.12 0.12
N GLY A 242 9.73 2.13 0.54
CA GLY A 242 9.86 3.49 -0.04
C GLY A 242 8.65 4.02 -0.82
N LEU A 243 7.48 3.41 -0.71
CA LEU A 243 6.25 4.01 -1.22
C LEU A 243 5.98 5.38 -0.55
N TYR A 244 5.81 6.42 -1.36
CA TYR A 244 5.94 7.81 -0.88
C TYR A 244 4.75 8.72 -1.19
N GLN A 245 3.76 8.28 -1.97
CA GLN A 245 2.60 9.12 -2.32
C GLN A 245 1.36 8.83 -1.49
N ARG A 246 0.48 9.82 -1.38
CA ARG A 246 -0.83 9.65 -0.76
C ARG A 246 -1.79 8.87 -1.66
N MET A 247 -2.79 8.25 -1.04
CA MET A 247 -3.96 7.69 -1.72
C MET A 247 -4.74 8.76 -2.50
N ILE A 248 -5.42 8.32 -3.56
CA ILE A 248 -6.35 9.17 -4.32
C ILE A 248 -7.50 9.60 -3.41
N VAL A 249 -7.95 10.85 -3.56
CA VAL A 249 -9.00 11.44 -2.73
C VAL A 249 -10.26 11.64 -3.58
N ASN A 250 -11.33 10.92 -3.24
CA ASN A 250 -12.58 10.92 -4.00
C ASN A 250 -13.14 12.33 -4.24
N THR A 251 -13.24 13.14 -3.18
CA THR A 251 -13.79 14.50 -3.27
C THR A 251 -12.97 15.42 -4.18
N LYS A 252 -11.65 15.21 -4.28
CA LYS A 252 -10.80 15.95 -5.22
C LYS A 252 -11.06 15.52 -6.66
N ILE A 253 -11.12 14.21 -6.92
CA ILE A 253 -11.42 13.67 -8.25
C ILE A 253 -12.79 14.14 -8.74
N THR A 254 -13.83 14.04 -7.92
CA THR A 254 -15.19 14.48 -8.31
C THR A 254 -15.22 15.98 -8.65
N LYS A 255 -14.53 16.82 -7.86
CA LYS A 255 -14.42 18.27 -8.16
C LYS A 255 -13.68 18.54 -9.46
N MET A 256 -12.58 17.83 -9.70
CA MET A 256 -11.79 17.97 -10.94
C MET A 256 -12.58 17.49 -12.17
N ARG A 257 -13.32 16.39 -12.06
CA ARG A 257 -14.23 15.91 -13.12
C ARG A 257 -15.31 16.93 -13.46
N LYS A 258 -15.98 17.46 -12.43
CA LYS A 258 -16.95 18.54 -12.60
C LYS A 258 -16.34 19.75 -13.31
N TYR A 259 -15.13 20.16 -12.93
CA TYR A 259 -14.42 21.26 -13.60
C TYR A 259 -14.16 20.97 -15.08
N LEU A 260 -13.66 19.77 -15.43
CA LEU A 260 -13.42 19.37 -16.82
C LEU A 260 -14.73 19.36 -17.63
N ASP A 261 -15.80 18.86 -17.03
CA ASP A 261 -17.12 18.81 -17.65
C ASP A 261 -17.69 20.22 -17.89
N GLU A 262 -17.67 21.11 -16.89
CA GLU A 262 -18.24 22.46 -17.00
C GLU A 262 -17.39 23.38 -17.86
N GLN A 263 -16.07 23.40 -17.66
CA GLN A 263 -15.19 24.40 -18.27
C GLN A 263 -14.63 23.96 -19.62
N ASN A 264 -14.60 22.65 -19.90
CA ASN A 264 -14.02 22.09 -21.12
C ASN A 264 -12.53 22.47 -21.33
N ARG A 265 -11.83 22.84 -20.26
CA ARG A 265 -10.43 23.29 -20.27
C ARG A 265 -9.52 22.20 -19.71
N VAL A 266 -8.37 22.01 -20.35
CA VAL A 266 -7.32 21.11 -19.87
C VAL A 266 -6.62 21.70 -18.65
N PHE A 267 -6.08 20.85 -17.78
CA PHE A 267 -5.19 21.33 -16.72
C PHE A 267 -3.88 21.83 -17.33
N VAL A 268 -3.56 23.11 -17.11
CA VAL A 268 -2.38 23.76 -17.70
C VAL A 268 -1.09 23.40 -16.96
N ASN A 269 -1.18 23.09 -15.66
CA ASN A 269 -0.02 22.70 -14.87
C ASN A 269 0.57 21.37 -15.35
N ASN A 270 1.90 21.26 -15.29
CA ASN A 270 2.63 20.07 -15.73
C ASN A 270 2.35 18.86 -14.85
N ILE A 271 2.30 17.68 -15.46
CA ILE A 271 2.38 16.38 -14.80
C ILE A 271 3.85 15.97 -14.77
N ILE A 272 4.37 15.65 -13.59
CA ILE A 272 5.78 15.27 -13.44
C ILE A 272 5.84 13.76 -13.38
N VAL A 273 6.63 13.17 -14.28
CA VAL A 273 6.74 11.72 -14.42
C VAL A 273 8.19 11.25 -14.53
N THR A 274 8.43 10.00 -14.14
CA THR A 274 9.66 9.27 -14.43
C THR A 274 9.42 8.29 -15.58
N LEU A 275 10.44 8.16 -16.42
CA LEU A 275 10.42 7.37 -17.64
C LEU A 275 11.59 6.36 -17.62
N PRO A 276 11.31 5.05 -17.73
CA PRO A 276 12.38 4.06 -17.81
C PRO A 276 13.13 4.16 -19.13
N ASN A 277 14.46 4.21 -19.07
CA ASN A 277 15.33 4.27 -20.25
C ASN A 277 15.14 3.05 -21.15
N GLU A 278 14.96 1.88 -20.56
CA GLU A 278 14.74 0.63 -21.30
C GLU A 278 13.40 0.58 -22.07
N LYS A 279 12.52 1.57 -21.89
CA LYS A 279 11.22 1.71 -22.59
C LYS A 279 11.01 3.06 -23.25
N THR A 280 12.00 3.94 -23.18
CA THR A 280 11.91 5.31 -23.65
C THR A 280 13.15 5.62 -24.48
N LYS A 281 12.96 6.04 -25.73
CA LYS A 281 14.04 6.45 -26.61
C LYS A 281 13.84 7.90 -27.02
N LEU A 282 14.94 8.63 -27.09
CA LEU A 282 14.98 9.94 -27.69
C LEU A 282 15.51 9.78 -29.11
N LEU A 283 14.66 10.10 -30.09
CA LEU A 283 15.00 10.13 -31.50
C LEU A 283 15.49 11.52 -31.87
N ASP A 284 16.28 11.63 -32.94
CA ASP A 284 16.81 12.91 -33.45
C ASP A 284 17.76 13.66 -32.50
N VAL A 285 18.34 12.94 -31.52
CA VAL A 285 19.42 13.44 -30.67
C VAL A 285 20.75 13.06 -31.31
N GLU A 286 21.35 13.97 -32.09
CA GLU A 286 22.76 13.82 -32.44
C GLU A 286 23.58 13.98 -31.15
N ALA A 287 24.37 12.96 -30.82
CA ALA A 287 25.24 12.95 -29.65
C ALA A 287 26.35 14.00 -29.84
N ASN A 288 26.09 15.25 -29.42
CA ASN A 288 27.02 16.09 -28.64
C ASN A 288 26.51 17.54 -28.54
N THR A 289 26.57 18.08 -27.32
CA THR A 289 26.56 19.52 -26.98
C THR A 289 25.30 20.32 -27.30
N PHE A 290 24.22 20.04 -26.56
CA PHE A 290 23.09 20.96 -26.51
C PHE A 290 23.25 21.93 -25.34
N ASN A 291 23.71 23.16 -25.58
CA ASN A 291 23.76 24.22 -24.54
C ASN A 291 22.42 24.97 -24.41
N LYS A 292 21.38 24.54 -25.13
CA LYS A 292 20.02 25.15 -25.16
C LYS A 292 18.97 24.05 -25.24
N THR A 293 17.70 24.37 -25.01
CA THR A 293 16.58 23.44 -25.24
C THR A 293 16.47 23.06 -26.72
N HIS A 294 16.33 21.78 -27.03
CA HIS A 294 16.22 21.29 -28.41
C HIS A 294 14.93 20.48 -28.62
N PRO A 295 14.26 20.62 -29.78
CA PRO A 295 13.18 19.72 -30.17
C PRO A 295 13.67 18.27 -30.25
N VAL A 296 12.83 17.33 -29.84
CA VAL A 296 13.15 15.89 -29.83
C VAL A 296 11.86 15.08 -30.00
N THR A 297 11.95 13.95 -30.68
CA THR A 297 10.86 12.97 -30.72
C THR A 297 11.10 11.91 -29.64
N ILE A 298 10.12 11.74 -28.76
CA ILE A 298 10.19 10.83 -27.61
C ILE A 298 9.36 9.60 -27.94
N GLN A 299 10.02 8.46 -28.10
CA GLN A 299 9.37 7.18 -28.37
C GLN A 299 9.20 6.40 -27.06
N ILE A 300 7.96 6.08 -26.70
CA ILE A 300 7.62 5.33 -25.47
C ILE A 300 6.89 4.04 -25.86
N GLU A 301 7.33 2.90 -25.32
CA GLU A 301 6.66 1.62 -25.53
C GLU A 301 5.20 1.63 -25.03
N GLU A 302 4.33 0.88 -25.71
CA GLU A 302 2.99 0.56 -25.20
C GLU A 302 3.08 -0.45 -24.05
N GLY A 303 2.31 -0.19 -23.01
CA GLY A 303 2.26 -1.06 -21.84
C GLY A 303 1.43 -0.46 -20.73
N PHE A 304 1.24 -1.23 -19.66
CA PHE A 304 0.72 -0.68 -18.40
C PHE A 304 1.83 -0.58 -17.36
N ASN A 305 1.69 0.38 -16.45
CA ASN A 305 2.61 0.59 -15.33
C ASN A 305 4.08 0.82 -15.77
N LEU A 306 4.29 1.54 -16.86
CA LEU A 306 5.59 1.97 -17.37
C LEU A 306 6.02 3.35 -16.86
N ILE A 307 5.06 4.29 -16.76
CA ILE A 307 5.35 5.70 -16.44
C ILE A 307 5.10 5.93 -14.96
N GLY A 308 6.13 6.35 -14.21
CA GLY A 308 5.98 6.68 -12.79
C GLY A 308 5.42 8.07 -12.62
N LEU A 309 4.17 8.22 -12.18
CA LEU A 309 3.64 9.55 -11.86
C LEU A 309 4.26 10.02 -10.55
N VAL A 310 5.01 11.12 -10.54
CA VAL A 310 5.58 11.71 -9.33
C VAL A 310 4.67 12.81 -8.77
N ASP A 311 4.17 13.70 -9.63
CA ASP A 311 3.15 14.68 -9.28
C ASP A 311 2.01 14.73 -10.29
N GLY A 312 0.82 15.12 -9.84
CA GLY A 312 -0.34 15.30 -10.70
C GLY A 312 -1.29 14.11 -10.77
N GLN A 313 -1.15 13.11 -9.90
CA GLN A 313 -2.03 11.91 -9.88
C GLN A 313 -3.53 12.25 -9.96
N HIS A 314 -4.02 13.26 -9.23
CA HIS A 314 -5.44 13.63 -9.24
C HIS A 314 -5.87 14.25 -10.58
N ARG A 315 -4.97 14.96 -11.25
CA ARG A 315 -5.22 15.60 -12.56
C ARG A 315 -5.32 14.54 -13.65
N VAL A 316 -4.40 13.57 -13.67
CA VAL A 316 -4.44 12.43 -14.60
C VAL A 316 -5.72 11.62 -14.39
N TYR A 317 -5.98 11.16 -13.16
CA TYR A 317 -7.15 10.32 -12.89
C TYR A 317 -8.48 11.06 -12.84
N ALA A 318 -8.52 12.39 -13.00
CA ALA A 318 -9.78 13.08 -13.27
C ALA A 318 -10.40 12.59 -14.59
N TYR A 319 -9.57 12.20 -15.56
CA TYR A 319 -10.02 11.68 -16.84
C TYR A 319 -10.43 10.21 -16.82
N HIS A 320 -10.42 9.50 -15.68
CA HIS A 320 -10.69 8.05 -15.64
C HIS A 320 -12.03 7.63 -16.29
N GLU A 321 -12.11 6.35 -16.66
CA GLU A 321 -13.33 5.68 -17.16
C GLU A 321 -14.35 5.48 -16.04
N GLY A 322 -15.23 6.46 -15.90
CA GLY A 322 -16.26 6.52 -14.87
C GLY A 322 -17.57 5.85 -15.26
N ASP A 323 -18.50 5.88 -14.30
CA ASP A 323 -19.90 5.50 -14.43
C ASP A 323 -20.81 6.62 -13.90
N ASP A 324 -20.28 7.85 -13.84
CA ASP A 324 -20.96 9.05 -13.35
C ASP A 324 -21.56 9.87 -14.49
N ILE A 325 -22.31 10.91 -14.11
CA ILE A 325 -22.99 11.81 -15.06
C ILE A 325 -22.03 12.55 -16.00
N TYR A 326 -20.74 12.61 -15.68
CA TYR A 326 -19.75 13.34 -16.48
C TYR A 326 -19.10 12.45 -17.55
N GLU A 327 -19.25 11.13 -17.48
CA GLU A 327 -18.49 10.20 -18.33
C GLU A 327 -18.71 10.41 -19.83
N GLU A 328 -19.92 10.80 -20.25
CA GLU A 328 -20.20 11.04 -21.68
C GLU A 328 -19.25 12.10 -22.26
N LYS A 329 -19.01 13.19 -21.53
CA LYS A 329 -18.08 14.25 -21.96
C LYS A 329 -16.64 13.89 -21.65
N ILE A 330 -16.36 13.35 -20.47
CA ILE A 330 -15.00 13.01 -20.05
C ILE A 330 -14.38 11.95 -20.97
N SER A 331 -15.14 10.97 -21.46
CA SER A 331 -14.63 9.97 -22.41
C SER A 331 -14.09 10.60 -23.70
N ARG A 332 -14.76 11.65 -24.22
CA ARG A 332 -14.29 12.42 -25.38
C ARG A 332 -13.06 13.27 -25.04
N LEU A 333 -13.06 13.90 -23.87
CA LEU A 333 -11.93 14.73 -23.42
C LEU A 333 -10.67 13.90 -23.14
N ARG A 334 -10.83 12.68 -22.61
CA ARG A 334 -9.73 11.76 -22.32
C ARG A 334 -8.86 11.49 -23.56
N LYS A 335 -9.49 11.38 -24.73
CA LYS A 335 -8.82 11.12 -26.02
C LYS A 335 -8.28 12.38 -26.71
N ARG A 336 -8.87 13.54 -26.42
CA ARG A 336 -8.59 14.80 -27.14
C ARG A 336 -7.65 15.74 -26.40
N GLN A 337 -7.74 15.79 -25.08
CA GLN A 337 -6.97 16.74 -24.28
C GLN A 337 -5.60 16.16 -23.97
N ASN A 338 -4.57 16.90 -24.36
CA ASN A 338 -3.18 16.56 -24.07
C ASN A 338 -2.74 17.25 -22.78
N LEU A 339 -2.18 16.47 -21.86
CA LEU A 339 -1.57 16.94 -20.64
C LEU A 339 -0.11 17.28 -20.94
N LEU A 340 0.36 18.43 -20.42
CA LEU A 340 1.78 18.78 -20.47
C LEU A 340 2.53 17.91 -19.47
N VAL A 341 3.44 17.08 -19.97
CA VAL A 341 4.24 16.14 -19.20
C VAL A 341 5.68 16.65 -19.14
N THR A 342 6.22 16.74 -17.93
CA THR A 342 7.67 16.85 -17.70
C THR A 342 8.16 15.46 -17.30
N GLY A 343 8.85 14.80 -18.22
CA GLY A 343 9.40 13.45 -18.06
C GLY A 343 10.87 13.50 -17.67
N ILE A 344 11.26 12.67 -16.70
CA ILE A 344 12.64 12.47 -16.32
C ILE A 344 13.03 11.05 -16.68
N ILE A 345 13.95 10.90 -17.62
CA ILE A 345 14.44 9.61 -18.10
C ILE A 345 15.62 9.20 -17.24
N TYR A 346 15.56 7.99 -16.69
CA TYR A 346 16.63 7.44 -15.87
C TYR A 346 17.91 7.19 -16.70
N PRO A 347 19.09 7.20 -16.06
CA PRO A 347 20.29 6.62 -16.63
C PRO A 347 20.13 5.12 -16.93
N GLU A 348 20.90 4.64 -17.89
CA GLU A 348 20.95 3.22 -18.21
C GLU A 348 21.47 2.39 -17.02
N GLY A 349 20.87 1.23 -16.77
CA GLY A 349 21.31 0.31 -15.72
C GLY A 349 21.03 0.79 -14.28
N LEU A 350 20.29 1.88 -14.07
CA LEU A 350 19.94 2.35 -12.73
C LEU A 350 19.08 1.30 -11.99
N GLU A 351 19.55 0.85 -10.82
CA GLU A 351 18.84 -0.13 -9.99
C GLU A 351 17.50 0.38 -9.46
N ASP A 352 16.53 -0.52 -9.30
CA ASP A 352 15.16 -0.21 -8.84
C ASP A 352 15.13 0.55 -7.51
N HIS A 353 16.02 0.22 -6.58
CA HIS A 353 16.08 0.91 -5.28
C HIS A 353 16.50 2.38 -5.42
N LYS A 354 17.44 2.69 -6.33
CA LYS A 354 17.87 4.06 -6.62
C LYS A 354 16.81 4.85 -7.38
N ARG A 355 16.09 4.20 -8.31
CA ARG A 355 14.92 4.79 -8.99
C ARG A 355 13.87 5.24 -7.97
N LEU A 356 13.60 4.37 -6.98
CA LEU A 356 12.64 4.66 -5.92
C LEU A 356 13.09 5.79 -4.99
N GLU A 357 14.36 5.79 -4.60
CA GLU A 357 14.96 6.86 -3.81
C GLU A 357 14.86 8.21 -4.52
N PHE A 358 15.20 8.23 -5.82
CA PHE A 358 15.07 9.41 -6.68
C PHE A 358 13.64 9.92 -6.76
N GLU A 359 12.67 9.05 -7.06
CA GLU A 359 11.25 9.41 -7.12
C GLU A 359 10.72 10.01 -5.81
N ALA A 360 11.15 9.44 -4.67
CA ALA A 360 10.75 9.91 -3.35
C ALA A 360 11.37 11.27 -3.00
N LYS A 361 12.64 11.49 -3.34
CA LYS A 361 13.34 12.79 -3.20
C LYS A 361 12.65 13.87 -4.03
N LEU A 362 12.45 13.61 -5.32
CA LEU A 362 11.80 14.53 -6.24
C LEU A 362 10.38 14.89 -5.76
N PHE A 363 9.61 13.92 -5.28
CA PHE A 363 8.30 14.18 -4.70
C PHE A 363 8.35 15.10 -3.49
N LEU A 364 9.31 14.92 -2.59
CA LEU A 364 9.51 15.80 -1.44
C LEU A 364 9.83 17.22 -1.89
N GLU A 365 10.77 17.39 -2.83
CA GLU A 365 11.19 18.70 -3.34
C GLU A 365 10.01 19.48 -3.92
N ILE A 366 9.21 18.84 -4.77
CA ILE A 366 8.01 19.45 -5.37
C ILE A 366 6.99 19.87 -4.30
N ASN A 367 6.84 19.08 -3.24
CA ASN A 367 5.83 19.30 -2.21
C ASN A 367 6.35 20.04 -0.96
N ALA A 368 7.64 20.35 -0.86
CA ALA A 368 8.26 20.97 0.31
C ALA A 368 7.73 22.39 0.55
N ASN A 369 7.50 23.15 -0.53
CA ASN A 369 7.04 24.54 -0.50
C ASN A 369 5.51 24.68 -0.61
N GLN A 370 4.80 23.60 -0.90
CA GLN A 370 3.34 23.57 -0.91
C GLN A 370 2.83 23.20 0.48
N THR A 371 1.69 23.76 0.91
CA THR A 371 1.10 23.44 2.21
C THR A 371 0.80 21.93 2.33
N GLY A 372 1.61 21.21 3.10
CA GLY A 372 1.17 20.02 3.82
C GLY A 372 1.29 18.66 3.13
N ALA A 373 2.50 18.23 2.75
CA ALA A 373 2.80 16.80 2.86
C ALA A 373 2.61 16.41 4.35
N LYS A 374 1.64 15.52 4.63
CA LYS A 374 1.33 15.09 6.00
C LYS A 374 2.61 14.56 6.66
N SER A 375 2.82 14.89 7.95
CA SER A 375 4.00 14.44 8.72
C SER A 375 4.27 12.95 8.58
N ASP A 376 3.21 12.13 8.58
CA ASP A 376 3.31 10.68 8.38
C ASP A 376 3.86 10.23 7.01
N LEU A 377 3.69 11.04 5.95
CA LEU A 377 4.27 10.79 4.63
C LEU A 377 5.76 11.15 4.62
N LYS A 378 6.11 12.30 5.21
CA LYS A 378 7.53 12.71 5.38
C LYS A 378 8.31 11.66 6.19
N GLN A 379 7.71 11.15 7.27
CA GLN A 379 8.30 10.08 8.08
C GLN A 379 8.54 8.78 7.29
N ALA A 380 7.61 8.41 6.40
CA ALA A 380 7.75 7.21 5.57
C ALA A 380 8.86 7.36 4.53
N ILE A 381 8.98 8.56 3.94
CA ILE A 381 10.04 8.87 2.98
C ILE A 381 11.40 8.91 3.69
N GLN A 382 11.47 9.47 4.89
CA GLN A 382 12.71 9.51 5.65
C GLN A 382 13.22 8.11 6.05
N LEU A 383 12.33 7.14 6.26
CA LEU A 383 12.71 5.74 6.46
C LEU A 383 13.47 5.16 5.24
N LEU A 384 13.13 5.62 4.03
CA LEU A 384 13.80 5.23 2.79
C LEU A 384 15.12 5.98 2.60
N LEU A 385 15.09 7.31 2.69
CA LEU A 385 16.22 8.17 2.32
C LEU A 385 17.31 8.22 3.39
N GLU A 386 16.93 8.17 4.67
CA GLU A 386 17.81 8.38 5.81
C GLU A 386 17.49 7.34 6.90
N PRO A 387 17.77 6.05 6.67
CA PRO A 387 17.37 4.96 7.57
C PRO A 387 17.97 5.06 8.99
N PHE A 388 19.09 5.77 9.13
CA PHE A 388 19.77 6.06 10.40
C PHE A 388 19.23 7.30 11.12
N SER A 389 18.39 8.12 10.47
CA SER A 389 17.77 9.27 11.11
C SER A 389 16.93 8.84 12.32
N THR A 390 16.89 9.69 13.35
CA THR A 390 16.14 9.39 14.57
C THR A 390 14.64 9.15 14.29
N ILE A 391 14.09 9.83 13.28
CA ILE A 391 12.69 9.66 12.86
C ILE A 391 12.49 8.29 12.20
N ALA A 392 13.41 7.84 11.34
CA ALA A 392 13.35 6.51 10.73
C ALA A 392 13.44 5.41 11.79
N VAL A 393 14.36 5.53 12.76
CA VAL A 393 14.47 4.61 13.90
C VAL A 393 13.15 4.58 14.69
N ALA A 394 12.61 5.75 15.04
CA ALA A 394 11.33 5.85 15.75
C ALA A 394 10.15 5.21 14.97
N LYS A 395 10.15 5.34 13.63
CA LYS A 395 9.14 4.73 12.76
C LYS A 395 9.26 3.20 12.71
N SER A 396 10.49 2.68 12.70
CA SER A 396 10.72 1.23 12.79
C SER A 396 10.26 0.69 14.15
N VAL A 397 10.64 1.35 15.24
CA VAL A 397 10.28 0.93 16.61
C VAL A 397 8.77 0.90 16.81
N ILE A 398 8.00 1.90 16.33
CA ILE A 398 6.53 1.86 16.45
C ILE A 398 5.90 0.72 15.63
N SER A 399 6.48 0.37 14.48
CA SER A 399 6.02 -0.77 13.69
C SER A 399 6.26 -2.08 14.43
N MET A 400 7.45 -2.25 15.02
CA MET A 400 7.79 -3.43 15.82
C MET A 400 6.90 -3.55 17.07
N LEU A 401 6.58 -2.45 17.74
CA LEU A 401 5.62 -2.41 18.85
C LEU A 401 4.18 -2.77 18.42
N ASN A 402 3.79 -2.51 17.17
CA ASN A 402 2.48 -2.91 16.64
C ASN A 402 2.43 -4.40 16.23
N ASN A 403 3.59 -5.00 15.99
CA ASN A 403 3.72 -6.41 15.59
C ASN A 403 3.97 -7.33 16.78
N ASN A 404 4.41 -6.81 17.93
CA ASN A 404 4.71 -7.60 19.12
C ASN A 404 4.46 -6.79 20.40
N GLY A 405 3.94 -7.47 21.43
CA GLY A 405 3.81 -6.94 22.77
C GLY A 405 2.45 -6.30 23.08
N PRO A 406 2.36 -5.44 24.10
CA PRO A 406 1.10 -4.89 24.59
C PRO A 406 0.30 -4.06 23.56
N LEU A 407 0.98 -3.46 22.58
CA LEU A 407 0.40 -2.63 21.54
C LEU A 407 0.08 -3.40 20.25
N GLU A 408 0.28 -4.72 20.23
CA GLU A 408 0.03 -5.57 19.08
C GLU A 408 -1.39 -5.33 18.53
N ALA A 409 -1.47 -5.00 17.23
CA ALA A 409 -2.70 -4.71 16.49
C ALA A 409 -3.56 -3.53 17.00
N TYR A 410 -3.10 -2.75 17.99
CA TYR A 410 -3.82 -1.57 18.50
C TYR A 410 -3.43 -0.26 17.81
N LEU A 411 -2.32 -0.24 17.07
CA LEU A 411 -1.83 0.95 16.38
C LEU A 411 -2.29 0.97 14.92
N ALA A 412 -2.59 2.17 14.42
CA ALA A 412 -2.98 2.37 13.03
C ALA A 412 -1.76 2.21 12.12
N GLU A 413 -1.85 1.26 11.19
CA GLU A 413 -0.84 0.94 10.18
C GLU A 413 -1.32 1.35 8.78
N TYR A 414 -2.62 1.20 8.51
CA TYR A 414 -3.22 1.47 7.21
C TYR A 414 -4.30 2.57 7.27
N PHE A 415 -4.54 3.27 6.16
CA PHE A 415 -5.55 4.33 6.04
C PHE A 415 -6.98 3.89 6.36
N PHE A 416 -7.26 2.59 6.23
CA PHE A 416 -8.56 2.00 6.50
C PHE A 416 -8.71 1.48 7.95
N ASP A 417 -7.66 1.54 8.77
CA ASP A 417 -7.74 1.17 10.17
C ASP A 417 -8.68 2.14 10.92
N LYS A 418 -9.77 1.60 11.47
CA LYS A 418 -10.74 2.36 12.27
C LYS A 418 -10.60 2.00 13.74
N GLY A 419 -10.69 3.00 14.60
CA GLY A 419 -10.66 2.82 16.05
C GLY A 419 -9.31 2.43 16.63
N LYS A 420 -8.23 2.43 15.83
CA LYS A 420 -6.85 2.22 16.30
C LYS A 420 -6.16 3.53 16.69
N VAL A 421 -5.05 3.45 17.41
CA VAL A 421 -4.29 4.62 17.86
C VAL A 421 -3.41 5.16 16.72
N PRO A 422 -3.55 6.44 16.30
CA PRO A 422 -2.67 7.04 15.30
C PRO A 422 -1.22 7.12 15.79
N THR A 423 -0.27 6.78 14.91
CA THR A 423 1.16 6.66 15.27
C THR A 423 1.97 7.94 15.07
N THR A 424 1.52 8.87 14.22
CA THR A 424 2.29 10.07 13.81
C THR A 424 2.84 10.88 14.99
N SER A 425 1.99 11.16 16.00
CA SER A 425 2.37 11.92 17.20
C SER A 425 3.17 11.08 18.19
N ILE A 426 3.04 9.75 18.17
CA ILE A 426 3.85 8.85 18.98
C ILE A 426 5.29 8.83 18.47
N VAL A 427 5.45 8.70 17.14
CA VAL A 427 6.75 8.79 16.48
C VAL A 427 7.41 10.15 16.76
N SER A 428 6.69 11.25 16.52
CA SER A 428 7.28 12.60 16.60
C SER A 428 7.63 13.03 18.03
N TYR A 429 6.77 12.74 19.00
CA TYR A 429 6.87 13.34 20.34
C TYR A 429 7.13 12.36 21.48
N GLY A 430 6.90 11.07 21.26
CA GLY A 430 7.25 10.00 22.20
C GLY A 430 8.59 9.38 21.84
N LEU A 431 8.65 8.74 20.67
CA LEU A 431 9.76 7.89 20.27
C LEU A 431 11.00 8.66 19.81
N THR A 432 10.85 9.68 18.95
CA THR A 432 12.01 10.46 18.46
C THR A 432 12.89 11.00 19.61
N PRO A 433 12.33 11.58 20.69
CA PRO A 433 13.14 12.02 21.83
C PRO A 433 13.85 10.91 22.64
N ILE A 434 13.34 9.67 22.67
CA ILE A 434 13.89 8.59 23.50
C ILE A 434 14.86 7.67 22.72
N VAL A 435 14.75 7.60 21.39
CA VAL A 435 15.62 6.77 20.52
C VAL A 435 16.79 7.55 19.89
N LYS A 436 16.96 8.83 20.25
CA LYS A 436 18.07 9.66 19.78
C LYS A 436 19.41 9.07 20.23
N ARG A 437 20.46 9.18 19.41
CA ARG A 437 21.79 8.61 19.70
C ARG A 437 22.64 9.48 20.65
N SER A 438 22.02 10.34 21.45
CA SER A 438 22.71 11.31 22.32
C SER A 438 21.88 11.70 23.55
N GLY A 439 22.55 12.09 24.64
CA GLY A 439 21.92 12.65 25.83
C GLY A 439 21.53 11.63 26.89
N GLU A 440 21.33 12.13 28.12
CA GLU A 440 21.16 11.30 29.33
C GLU A 440 19.77 10.66 29.50
N ASP A 441 18.82 11.02 28.66
CA ASP A 441 17.41 10.62 28.74
C ASP A 441 16.99 9.71 27.57
N SER A 442 17.96 9.09 26.90
CA SER A 442 17.78 8.23 25.72
C SER A 442 18.11 6.76 26.02
N LEU A 443 17.44 5.84 25.34
CA LEU A 443 17.76 4.41 25.35
C LEU A 443 19.17 4.12 24.84
N PHE A 444 19.75 5.00 24.01
CA PHE A 444 21.14 4.87 23.58
C PHE A 444 22.15 4.91 24.77
N LYS A 445 21.79 5.60 25.87
CA LYS A 445 22.56 5.58 27.12
C LYS A 445 22.62 4.17 27.71
N LEU A 446 21.49 3.48 27.73
CA LEU A 446 21.36 2.14 28.31
C LEU A 446 21.96 1.04 27.44
N TRP A 447 22.07 1.27 26.14
CA TRP A 447 22.56 0.27 25.20
C TRP A 447 24.05 -0.01 25.43
N LYS A 448 24.37 -1.22 25.85
CA LYS A 448 25.73 -1.70 26.20
C LYS A 448 26.45 -2.41 25.04
N ASN A 449 26.03 -2.16 23.79
CA ASN A 449 26.71 -2.74 22.63
C ASN A 449 28.10 -2.09 22.48
N PRO A 450 29.19 -2.90 22.41
CA PRO A 450 30.56 -2.38 22.30
C PRO A 450 30.77 -1.53 21.04
N ASN A 451 30.04 -1.81 19.97
CA ASN A 451 30.17 -1.15 18.67
C ASN A 451 29.17 0.00 18.50
N LYS A 452 28.48 0.46 19.55
CA LYS A 452 27.42 1.49 19.41
C LYS A 452 27.91 2.80 18.77
N GLY A 453 29.22 3.09 18.81
CA GLY A 453 29.83 4.22 18.12
C GLY A 453 29.68 4.15 16.59
N ASP A 454 29.67 2.95 16.00
CA ASP A 454 29.54 2.76 14.55
C ASP A 454 28.13 3.12 14.05
N LEU A 455 27.13 3.06 14.94
CA LEU A 455 25.78 3.53 14.66
C LEU A 455 25.71 5.06 14.49
N ILE A 456 26.65 5.80 15.10
CA ILE A 456 26.76 7.26 14.91
C ILE A 456 27.34 7.58 13.53
N ILE A 457 28.17 6.70 12.99
CA ILE A 457 28.84 6.85 11.70
C ILE A 457 27.93 6.43 10.52
N GLU A 458 26.76 5.83 10.81
CA GLU A 458 25.68 5.55 9.85
C GLU A 458 26.06 4.57 8.73
N LYS A 459 26.86 3.56 9.06
CA LYS A 459 27.35 2.58 8.08
C LYS A 459 26.83 1.16 8.28
N ASP A 460 26.43 0.82 9.50
CA ASP A 460 26.10 -0.56 9.85
C ASP A 460 24.58 -0.76 10.01
N HIS A 461 23.98 -1.35 8.97
CA HIS A 461 22.56 -1.68 8.93
C HIS A 461 22.16 -2.82 9.88
N GLN A 462 23.08 -3.75 10.18
CA GLN A 462 22.83 -4.83 11.11
C GLN A 462 22.79 -4.28 12.54
N LEU A 463 23.76 -3.44 12.88
CA LEU A 463 23.80 -2.73 14.17
C LEU A 463 22.60 -1.79 14.34
N LEU A 464 22.11 -1.19 13.26
CA LEU A 464 20.87 -0.41 13.25
C LEU A 464 19.63 -1.27 13.58
N LEU A 465 19.55 -2.49 13.04
CA LEU A 465 18.49 -3.43 13.37
C LEU A 465 18.55 -3.83 14.85
N GLU A 466 19.73 -4.19 15.35
CA GLU A 466 19.95 -4.52 16.77
C GLU A 466 19.53 -3.37 17.69
N TYR A 467 19.87 -2.13 17.34
CA TYR A 467 19.46 -0.96 18.14
C TYR A 467 17.93 -0.77 18.13
N ARG A 468 17.27 -1.00 17.00
CA ARG A 468 15.81 -0.92 16.87
C ARG A 468 15.14 -2.00 17.73
N GLU A 469 15.65 -3.24 17.69
CA GLU A 469 15.19 -4.35 18.52
C GLU A 469 15.35 -4.04 20.01
N PHE A 470 16.53 -3.57 20.42
CA PHE A 470 16.80 -3.15 21.79
C PHE A 470 15.83 -2.05 22.25
N CYS A 471 15.61 -1.02 21.43
CA CYS A 471 14.67 0.06 21.77
C CYS A 471 13.25 -0.48 21.95
N THR A 472 12.81 -1.39 21.08
CA THR A 472 11.48 -2.02 21.18
C THR A 472 11.37 -2.86 22.45
N GLU A 473 12.40 -3.63 22.80
CA GLU A 473 12.43 -4.45 24.01
C GLU A 473 12.31 -3.60 25.28
N GLU A 474 13.14 -2.57 25.42
CA GLU A 474 13.14 -1.69 26.60
C GLU A 474 11.81 -0.95 26.80
N ILE A 475 11.20 -0.48 25.70
CA ILE A 475 9.86 0.12 25.76
C ILE A 475 8.81 -0.92 26.16
N ASN A 476 8.90 -2.14 25.62
CA ASN A 476 7.98 -3.22 25.94
C ASN A 476 8.04 -3.63 27.41
N LYS A 477 9.21 -3.61 28.06
CA LYS A 477 9.33 -3.90 29.51
C LYS A 477 8.37 -3.03 30.33
N LEU A 478 8.34 -1.72 30.07
CA LEU A 478 7.42 -0.80 30.74
C LEU A 478 5.95 -1.02 30.31
N LEU A 479 5.69 -1.20 29.02
CA LEU A 479 4.32 -1.38 28.52
C LEU A 479 3.68 -2.68 29.00
N ILE A 480 4.47 -3.76 29.15
CA ILE A 480 4.00 -5.05 29.66
C ILE A 480 3.55 -4.90 31.11
N ALA A 481 4.39 -4.27 31.94
CA ALA A 481 4.08 -3.94 33.32
C ALA A 481 2.82 -3.07 33.45
N TYR A 482 2.70 -2.06 32.59
CA TYR A 482 1.54 -1.18 32.53
C TYR A 482 0.26 -1.96 32.19
N LYS A 483 0.28 -2.78 31.14
CA LYS A 483 -0.86 -3.61 30.74
C LYS A 483 -1.26 -4.60 31.83
N LYS A 484 -0.30 -5.25 32.49
CA LYS A 484 -0.57 -6.24 33.57
C LYS A 484 -1.30 -5.61 34.77
N ASN A 485 -1.08 -4.33 35.05
CA ASN A 485 -1.77 -3.61 36.13
C ASN A 485 -3.11 -2.97 35.69
N ILE A 486 -3.57 -3.23 34.47
CA ILE A 486 -4.84 -2.71 33.96
C ILE A 486 -5.80 -3.89 33.72
N PRO A 487 -7.06 -3.82 34.23
CA PRO A 487 -8.08 -4.80 33.92
C PRO A 487 -8.29 -4.98 32.40
N ASN A 488 -8.41 -6.22 31.93
CA ASN A 488 -8.52 -6.53 30.51
C ASN A 488 -9.68 -5.80 29.80
N ASN A 489 -10.80 -5.57 30.49
CA ASN A 489 -11.95 -4.82 29.96
C ASN A 489 -11.66 -3.32 29.73
N LEU A 490 -10.63 -2.77 30.37
CA LEU A 490 -10.18 -1.39 30.22
C LEU A 490 -9.01 -1.26 29.24
N TRP A 491 -8.40 -2.36 28.77
CA TRP A 491 -7.37 -2.35 27.73
C TRP A 491 -7.98 -2.25 26.33
N THR A 492 -8.49 -1.06 26.02
CA THR A 492 -9.18 -0.78 24.75
C THR A 492 -8.87 0.61 24.22
N THR A 493 -8.85 0.75 22.89
CA THR A 493 -8.70 2.03 22.19
C THR A 493 -9.99 2.85 22.15
N ASN A 494 -11.11 2.27 22.61
CA ASN A 494 -12.37 3.00 22.73
C ASN A 494 -12.29 4.01 23.89
N LYS A 495 -12.06 5.26 23.51
CA LYS A 495 -11.96 6.43 24.42
C LYS A 495 -13.18 6.67 25.31
N LYS A 496 -14.33 6.02 25.05
CA LYS A 496 -15.52 6.09 25.92
C LYS A 496 -15.48 5.07 27.05
N ILE A 497 -14.71 3.99 26.89
CA ILE A 497 -14.53 2.93 27.89
C ILE A 497 -13.29 3.22 28.73
N SER A 498 -12.19 3.61 28.09
CA SER A 498 -10.90 3.78 28.76
C SER A 498 -10.00 4.79 28.04
N LYS A 499 -9.13 5.43 28.82
CA LYS A 499 -8.06 6.31 28.31
C LYS A 499 -6.67 5.67 28.37
N PHE A 500 -6.52 4.43 28.79
CA PHE A 500 -5.20 3.80 28.94
C PHE A 500 -4.46 3.59 27.61
N LEU A 501 -5.21 3.38 26.51
CA LEU A 501 -4.68 3.22 25.16
C LEU A 501 -5.02 4.41 24.27
N THR A 502 -4.34 5.53 24.51
CA THR A 502 -4.43 6.72 23.66
C THR A 502 -3.04 7.24 23.30
N VAL A 503 -2.95 8.09 22.27
CA VAL A 503 -1.71 8.80 21.92
C VAL A 503 -1.11 9.52 23.14
N THR A 504 -1.95 10.20 23.93
CA THR A 504 -1.51 10.93 25.13
C THR A 504 -0.90 9.97 26.15
N SER A 505 -1.57 8.86 26.44
CA SER A 505 -1.14 7.89 27.45
C SER A 505 0.16 7.18 27.06
N ILE A 506 0.27 6.75 25.79
CA ILE A 506 1.49 6.13 25.26
C ILE A 506 2.66 7.11 25.31
N ASN A 507 2.46 8.35 24.85
CA ASN A 507 3.51 9.37 24.94
C ASN A 507 3.85 9.72 26.39
N GLY A 508 2.87 9.74 27.29
CA GLY A 508 3.09 9.94 28.72
C GLY A 508 3.99 8.87 29.32
N LEU A 509 3.72 7.60 29.04
CA LEU A 509 4.55 6.48 29.48
C LEU A 509 5.97 6.56 28.91
N ILE A 510 6.12 6.90 27.63
CA ILE A 510 7.45 7.07 27.02
C ILE A 510 8.20 8.24 27.68
N ASN A 511 7.52 9.35 28.00
CA ASN A 511 8.16 10.47 28.72
C ASN A 511 8.52 10.09 30.16
N CYS A 512 7.70 9.27 30.84
CA CYS A 512 8.06 8.69 32.13
C CYS A 512 9.33 7.83 32.02
N LEU A 513 9.43 6.99 30.98
CA LEU A 513 10.63 6.18 30.72
C LEU A 513 11.89 7.04 30.53
N ARG A 514 11.79 8.17 29.80
CA ARG A 514 12.90 9.13 29.66
C ARG A 514 13.37 9.67 31.02
N LEU A 515 12.45 9.97 31.94
CA LEU A 515 12.78 10.39 33.30
C LEU A 515 13.43 9.26 34.10
N LEU A 516 12.97 8.02 33.94
CA LEU A 516 13.59 6.85 34.57
C LEU A 516 15.03 6.65 34.09
N ILE A 517 15.30 6.77 32.78
CA ILE A 517 16.64 6.69 32.19
C ILE A 517 17.55 7.80 32.75
N LYS A 518 17.04 9.04 32.77
CA LYS A 518 17.80 10.20 33.26
C LYS A 518 18.22 10.06 34.73
N ASN A 519 17.41 9.38 35.54
CA ASN A 519 17.63 9.22 36.97
C ASN A 519 18.14 7.81 37.35
N ASP A 520 18.58 7.01 36.36
CA ASP A 520 19.11 5.64 36.56
C ASP A 520 18.16 4.72 37.37
N LYS A 521 16.86 4.84 37.12
CA LYS A 521 15.77 4.09 37.79
C LYS A 521 15.06 3.08 36.87
N THR A 522 15.70 2.69 35.78
CA THR A 522 15.18 1.66 34.86
C THR A 522 15.37 0.26 35.43
N GLY A 523 14.53 -0.69 35.03
CA GLY A 523 14.61 -2.08 35.44
C GLY A 523 13.82 -3.00 34.52
N GLU A 524 13.59 -4.23 34.98
CA GLU A 524 12.83 -5.24 34.24
C GLU A 524 11.31 -5.10 34.43
N SER A 525 10.54 -5.87 33.66
CA SER A 525 9.07 -5.82 33.68
C SER A 525 8.48 -5.98 35.09
N ASP A 526 9.05 -6.84 35.93
CA ASP A 526 8.53 -7.08 37.29
C ASP A 526 8.76 -5.88 38.22
N TYR A 527 9.90 -5.20 38.07
CA TYR A 527 10.18 -3.96 38.80
C TYR A 527 9.16 -2.87 38.44
N TYR A 528 8.90 -2.66 37.15
CA TYR A 528 7.88 -1.71 36.72
C TYR A 528 6.48 -2.14 37.15
N GLN A 529 6.19 -3.44 37.15
CA GLN A 529 4.88 -3.95 37.54
C GLN A 529 4.60 -3.66 39.01
N ASP A 530 5.58 -3.85 39.89
CA ASP A 530 5.46 -3.51 41.30
C ASP A 530 5.26 -2.01 41.53
N LYS A 531 6.06 -1.17 40.86
CA LYS A 531 5.94 0.30 40.96
C LYS A 531 4.62 0.86 40.42
N LEU A 532 4.05 0.24 39.38
CA LEU A 532 2.81 0.69 38.75
C LEU A 532 1.53 0.11 39.40
N LYS A 533 1.63 -0.50 40.58
CA LYS A 533 0.45 -0.92 41.36
C LYS A 533 -0.51 0.26 41.56
N GLY A 534 -1.79 0.05 41.28
CA GLY A 534 -2.83 1.08 41.37
C GLY A 534 -2.89 2.04 40.18
N ILE A 535 -2.14 1.81 39.09
CA ILE A 535 -2.25 2.66 37.89
C ILE A 535 -3.63 2.60 37.23
N SER A 536 -4.40 1.54 37.45
CA SER A 536 -5.80 1.43 37.02
C SER A 536 -6.71 2.50 37.62
N GLU A 537 -6.32 3.12 38.74
CA GLU A 537 -7.05 4.21 39.39
C GLU A 537 -6.52 5.60 39.00
N PHE A 538 -5.45 5.66 38.19
CA PHE A 538 -4.88 6.91 37.73
C PHE A 538 -5.82 7.58 36.72
N ARG A 539 -6.12 8.86 36.94
CA ARG A 539 -7.03 9.66 36.09
C ARG A 539 -6.33 10.19 34.85
N PHE A 540 -6.22 9.34 33.82
CA PHE A 540 -5.68 9.74 32.51
C PHE A 540 -6.57 10.78 31.80
N GLU A 541 -7.84 10.90 32.20
CA GLU A 541 -8.81 11.86 31.64
C GLU A 541 -8.42 13.31 31.87
N ASP A 542 -7.63 13.60 32.91
CA ASP A 542 -7.24 14.95 33.30
C ASP A 542 -6.23 15.58 32.31
N TYR A 543 -5.69 14.78 31.37
CA TYR A 543 -4.66 15.20 30.43
C TYR A 543 -5.21 15.32 28.99
N LYS A 544 -5.12 16.54 28.44
CA LYS A 544 -5.53 16.84 27.06
C LYS A 544 -4.48 16.39 26.04
N SER A 545 -4.91 16.32 24.78
CA SER A 545 -4.04 16.14 23.62
C SER A 545 -2.91 17.20 23.65
N SER A 546 -1.65 16.76 23.62
CA SER A 546 -0.38 17.53 23.77
C SER A 546 0.24 17.60 25.18
N GLN A 547 -0.48 17.26 26.25
CA GLN A 547 0.06 17.30 27.63
C GLN A 547 0.85 16.03 28.02
N TYR A 548 1.43 15.32 27.05
CA TYR A 548 2.13 14.06 27.31
C TYR A 548 3.39 14.21 28.17
N ARG A 549 4.08 15.36 28.12
CA ARG A 549 5.23 15.61 29.01
C ARG A 549 4.79 15.71 30.47
N ALA A 550 3.78 16.54 30.75
CA ALA A 550 3.22 16.70 32.09
C ALA A 550 2.64 15.39 32.63
N LEU A 551 2.00 14.58 31.78
CA LEU A 551 1.57 13.23 32.15
C LEU A 551 2.75 12.33 32.53
N GLY A 552 3.84 12.34 31.75
CA GLY A 552 5.03 11.56 32.04
C GLY A 552 5.71 11.96 33.36
N GLU A 553 5.82 13.26 33.62
CA GLU A 553 6.31 13.82 34.90
C GLU A 553 5.43 13.36 36.06
N ARG A 554 4.10 13.45 35.93
CA ARG A 554 3.19 13.01 36.99
C ARG A 554 3.26 11.50 37.25
N LEU A 555 3.39 10.68 36.21
CA LEU A 555 3.55 9.23 36.35
C LEU A 555 4.86 8.90 37.08
N TYR A 556 5.96 9.58 36.72
CA TYR A 556 7.24 9.42 37.38
C TYR A 556 7.15 9.78 38.89
N ASP A 557 6.58 10.95 39.20
CA ASP A 557 6.47 11.43 40.58
C ASP A 557 5.55 10.55 41.44
N LYS A 558 4.46 10.03 40.86
CA LYS A 558 3.51 9.24 41.64
C LYS A 558 4.02 7.82 41.91
N PHE A 559 4.68 7.19 40.94
CA PHE A 559 4.97 5.76 41.01
C PHE A 559 6.46 5.43 41.23
N PHE A 560 7.38 6.37 40.99
CA PHE A 560 8.83 6.08 40.97
C PHE A 560 9.69 6.99 41.86
N THR A 561 9.11 8.00 42.51
CA THR A 561 9.82 8.84 43.51
C THR A 561 9.39 8.60 44.95
N ILE A 562 8.26 7.93 45.19
CA ILE A 562 7.81 7.60 46.54
C ILE A 562 8.65 6.42 47.05
N LYS A 563 9.35 6.64 48.18
CA LYS A 563 10.10 5.63 48.93
C LYS A 563 9.15 4.67 49.64
#